data_AF-A0A2N1HGU8-F1
#
_entry.id   AF-A0A2N1HGU8-F1
#
_cell.length_a   1.000
_cell.length_b   1.000
_cell.length_c   1.000
_cell.angle_alpha   90.00
_cell.angle_beta   90.00
_cell.angle_gamma   90.00
#
_symmetry.space_group_name_H-M   'P 1'
#
loop_
_entity.id
_entity.type
_entity.pdbx_description
1 polymer ?
#
loop_
_entity_poly.entity_id
_entity_poly.type
_entity_poly.pdbx_seq_one_letter_code
_entity_poly.pdbx_strand_id
1 'polypeptide(L)'
;MDSSDNKAEFNSIWSNLDYTLHELSCGVLYGANGANEKQCQELMKDTYRLQELAEALGEDADKFIEFCRWHYERYPHYLSRQTHFGTYGQYIVKYDGPFEFKA
;
A
#
# COMPACT_ATOMS: atom_id res chain seq x y z
N MET A 1 24.57 -9.60 1.41
CA MET A 1 23.60 -9.33 0.34
C MET A 1 24.27 -8.40 -0.63
N ASP A 2 24.31 -8.74 -1.91
CA ASP A 2 24.93 -7.89 -2.93
C ASP A 2 24.08 -6.62 -3.14
N SER A 3 24.71 -5.50 -3.46
CA SER A 3 24.00 -4.24 -3.71
C SER A 3 23.04 -4.37 -4.90
N SER A 4 23.33 -5.27 -5.85
CA SER A 4 22.45 -5.56 -6.97
C SER A 4 21.18 -6.31 -6.57
N ASP A 5 21.28 -7.26 -5.63
CA ASP A 5 20.13 -8.00 -5.08
C ASP A 5 19.19 -7.06 -4.32
N ASN A 6 19.73 -6.18 -3.48
CA ASN A 6 18.95 -5.20 -2.74
C ASN A 6 18.18 -4.25 -3.68
N LYS A 7 18.82 -3.82 -4.79
CA LYS A 7 18.17 -2.94 -5.77
C LYS A 7 17.08 -3.66 -6.55
N ALA A 8 17.28 -4.92 -6.91
CA ALA A 8 16.27 -5.74 -7.56
C ALA A 8 15.05 -5.98 -6.65
N GLU A 9 15.30 -6.32 -5.37
CA GLU A 9 14.25 -6.48 -4.36
C GLU A 9 13.48 -5.17 -4.15
N PHE A 10 14.18 -4.04 -4.01
CA PHE A 10 13.58 -2.71 -3.87
C PHE A 10 12.61 -2.42 -5.02
N ASN A 11 13.05 -2.60 -6.27
CA ASN A 11 12.23 -2.36 -7.45
C ASN A 11 11.01 -3.30 -7.52
N SER A 12 11.18 -4.56 -7.11
CA SER A 12 10.12 -5.56 -7.08
C SER A 12 9.04 -5.20 -6.06
N ILE A 13 9.45 -4.85 -4.83
CA ILE A 13 8.53 -4.43 -3.77
C ILE A 13 7.81 -3.14 -4.18
N TRP A 14 8.55 -2.14 -4.67
CA TRP A 14 7.95 -0.89 -5.17
C TRP A 14 6.86 -1.16 -6.20
N SER A 15 7.17 -1.97 -7.21
CA SER A 15 6.21 -2.28 -8.29
C SER A 15 4.98 -3.02 -7.77
N ASN A 16 5.13 -3.93 -6.80
CA ASN A 16 4.02 -4.63 -6.18
C ASN A 16 3.12 -3.68 -5.36
N LEU A 17 3.71 -2.79 -4.59
CA LEU A 17 2.96 -1.80 -3.79
C LEU A 17 2.22 -0.80 -4.69
N ASP A 18 2.85 -0.32 -5.75
CA ASP A 18 2.24 0.59 -6.72
C ASP A 18 1.03 -0.07 -7.43
N TYR A 19 1.22 -1.31 -7.89
CA TYR A 19 0.14 -2.10 -8.49
C TYR A 19 -1.04 -2.29 -7.54
N THR A 20 -0.78 -2.66 -6.29
CA THR A 20 -1.85 -2.91 -5.31
C THR A 20 -2.58 -1.63 -4.91
N LEU A 21 -1.90 -0.49 -4.81
CA LEU A 21 -2.55 0.82 -4.60
C LEU A 21 -3.48 1.20 -5.76
N HIS A 22 -3.08 0.89 -7.00
CA HIS A 22 -3.94 1.08 -8.17
C HIS A 22 -5.21 0.23 -8.10
N GLU A 23 -5.12 -1.03 -7.67
CA GLU A 23 -6.31 -1.87 -7.46
C GLU A 23 -7.20 -1.39 -6.30
N LEU A 24 -6.58 -0.90 -5.23
CA LEU A 24 -7.23 -0.49 -3.99
C LEU A 24 -8.10 0.76 -4.20
N SER A 25 -7.62 1.73 -4.98
CA SER A 25 -8.42 2.90 -5.38
C SER A 25 -9.64 2.53 -6.24
N CYS A 26 -9.58 1.42 -6.98
CA CYS A 26 -10.72 0.84 -7.69
C CYS A 26 -11.63 -0.04 -6.79
N GLY A 27 -11.22 -0.31 -5.54
CA GLY A 27 -11.93 -1.20 -4.62
C GLY A 27 -11.80 -2.69 -4.95
N VAL A 28 -10.80 -3.08 -5.75
CA VAL A 28 -10.63 -4.44 -6.30
C VAL A 28 -9.30 -5.06 -5.90
N LEU A 29 -8.72 -4.64 -4.78
CA LEU A 29 -7.44 -5.21 -4.31
C LEU A 29 -7.56 -6.75 -4.21
N TYR A 30 -6.76 -7.50 -4.98
CA TYR A 30 -6.84 -8.97 -5.12
C TYR A 30 -8.17 -9.54 -5.65
N GLY A 31 -8.89 -8.81 -6.50
CA GLY A 31 -10.08 -9.28 -7.20
C GLY A 31 -11.41 -8.97 -6.49
N ALA A 32 -12.50 -9.59 -6.96
CA ALA A 32 -13.88 -9.22 -6.58
C ALA A 32 -14.21 -9.37 -5.08
N ASN A 33 -13.42 -10.12 -4.33
CA ASN A 33 -13.62 -10.32 -2.89
C ASN A 33 -12.82 -9.33 -2.01
N GLY A 34 -11.99 -8.48 -2.62
CA GLY A 34 -11.07 -7.59 -1.91
C GLY A 34 -9.95 -8.34 -1.17
N ALA A 35 -8.93 -7.61 -0.72
CA ALA A 35 -7.92 -8.16 0.17
C ALA A 35 -8.55 -8.56 1.50
N ASN A 36 -8.14 -9.69 2.08
CA ASN A 36 -8.43 -9.96 3.48
C ASN A 36 -7.43 -9.24 4.40
N GLU A 37 -7.69 -9.27 5.72
CA GLU A 37 -6.83 -8.65 6.72
C GLU A 37 -5.38 -9.17 6.66
N LYS A 38 -5.19 -10.47 6.44
CA LYS A 38 -3.86 -11.09 6.32
C LYS A 38 -3.09 -10.51 5.12
N GLN A 39 -3.74 -10.35 3.98
CA GLN A 39 -3.14 -9.76 2.79
C GLN A 39 -2.76 -8.28 3.00
N CYS A 40 -3.60 -7.51 3.72
CA CYS A 40 -3.24 -6.13 4.09
C CYS A 40 -2.03 -6.09 5.04
N GLN A 41 -1.91 -7.06 5.96
CA GLN A 41 -0.74 -7.19 6.83
C GLN A 41 0.53 -7.57 6.06
N GLU A 42 0.42 -8.40 5.01
CA GLU A 42 1.57 -8.70 4.13
C GLU A 42 2.02 -7.46 3.36
N LEU A 43 1.08 -6.68 2.79
CA LEU A 43 1.41 -5.40 2.15
C LEU A 43 2.02 -4.39 3.13
N MET A 44 1.54 -4.36 4.38
CA MET A 44 2.16 -3.54 5.43
C MET A 44 3.61 -3.97 5.70
N LYS A 45 3.90 -5.27 5.74
CA LYS A 45 5.27 -5.79 5.92
C LYS A 45 6.19 -5.40 4.76
N ASP A 46 5.68 -5.45 3.53
CA ASP A 46 6.40 -4.98 2.35
C ASP A 46 6.82 -3.50 2.47
N THR A 47 5.99 -2.64 3.10
CA THR A 47 6.38 -1.24 3.35
C THR A 47 7.53 -1.09 4.34
N TYR A 48 7.68 -2.00 5.32
CA TYR A 48 8.82 -1.99 6.25
C TYR A 48 10.07 -2.47 5.53
N ARG A 49 9.94 -3.52 4.72
CA ARG A 49 11.06 -4.03 3.92
C ARG A 49 11.55 -3.01 2.89
N LEU A 50 10.63 -2.29 2.24
CA LEU A 50 10.97 -1.22 1.32
C LEU A 50 11.73 -0.09 2.02
N GLN A 51 11.33 0.28 3.25
CA GLN A 51 12.03 1.29 4.04
C GLN A 51 13.48 0.86 4.35
N GLU A 52 13.69 -0.37 4.82
CA GLU A 52 15.03 -0.90 5.09
C GLU A 52 15.92 -0.87 3.84
N LEU A 53 15.37 -1.24 2.68
CA LEU A 53 16.08 -1.22 1.41
C LEU A 53 16.37 0.20 0.93
N ALA A 54 15.43 1.13 1.10
CA ALA A 54 15.60 2.54 0.77
C ALA A 54 16.78 3.15 1.55
N GLU A 55 16.79 2.93 2.87
CA GLU A 55 17.87 3.37 3.77
C GLU A 55 19.22 2.76 3.37
N ALA A 56 19.26 1.47 3.04
CA ALA A 56 20.49 0.78 2.64
C ALA A 56 21.04 1.24 1.28
N LEU A 57 20.17 1.68 0.36
CA LEU A 57 20.52 2.12 -0.99
C LEU A 57 20.69 3.64 -1.11
N GLY A 58 20.25 4.41 -0.10
CA GLY A 58 20.21 5.88 -0.16
C GLY A 58 19.12 6.42 -1.09
N GLU A 59 18.02 5.67 -1.25
CA GLU A 59 16.87 6.06 -2.08
C GLU A 59 15.83 6.80 -1.23
N ASP A 60 15.22 7.86 -1.77
CA ASP A 60 14.09 8.53 -1.13
C ASP A 60 12.79 7.83 -1.50
N ALA A 61 12.18 7.14 -0.53
CA ALA A 61 10.93 6.41 -0.69
C ALA A 61 9.86 6.83 0.34
N ASP A 62 10.14 7.83 1.19
CA ASP A 62 9.39 8.09 2.42
C ASP A 62 7.93 8.42 2.13
N LYS A 63 7.68 9.34 1.20
CA LYS A 63 6.31 9.74 0.83
C LYS A 63 5.51 8.58 0.26
N PHE A 64 6.15 7.71 -0.53
CA PHE A 64 5.47 6.56 -1.13
C PHE A 64 5.12 5.53 -0.06
N ILE A 65 6.05 5.28 0.87
CA ILE A 65 5.84 4.40 2.02
C ILE A 65 4.72 4.92 2.92
N GLU A 66 4.70 6.22 3.24
CA GLU A 66 3.64 6.85 4.02
C GLU A 66 2.26 6.70 3.34
N PHE A 67 2.22 6.94 2.02
CA PHE A 67 1.01 6.76 1.21
C PHE A 67 0.51 5.30 1.26
N CYS A 68 1.41 4.32 1.05
CA CYS A 68 1.10 2.90 1.17
C CYS A 68 0.51 2.54 2.55
N ARG A 69 1.21 2.95 3.62
CA ARG A 69 0.84 2.62 5.01
C ARG A 69 -0.52 3.17 5.39
N TRP A 70 -0.84 4.39 4.97
CA TRP A 70 -2.15 4.99 5.23
C TRP A 70 -3.30 4.10 4.72
N HIS A 71 -3.15 3.59 3.49
CA HIS A 71 -4.16 2.74 2.86
C HIS A 71 -4.22 1.35 3.50
N TYR A 72 -3.10 0.64 3.65
CA TYR A 72 -3.10 -0.74 4.15
C TYR A 72 -3.50 -0.85 5.63
N GLU A 73 -3.27 0.20 6.43
CA GLU A 73 -3.79 0.26 7.80
C GLU A 73 -5.32 0.38 7.83
N ARG A 74 -5.91 1.13 6.90
CA ARG A 74 -7.33 1.50 6.93
C ARG A 74 -8.23 0.63 6.07
N TYR A 75 -7.69 -0.04 5.06
CA TYR A 75 -8.48 -0.89 4.18
C TYR A 75 -9.21 -2.01 4.94
N PRO A 76 -8.59 -2.74 5.90
CA PRO A 76 -9.32 -3.73 6.71
C PRO A 76 -10.50 -3.14 7.48
N HIS A 77 -10.34 -1.91 7.99
CA HIS A 77 -11.40 -1.21 8.71
C HIS A 77 -12.58 -0.90 7.79
N TYR A 78 -12.31 -0.39 6.59
CA TYR A 78 -13.34 -0.21 5.55
C TYR A 78 -14.06 -1.52 5.22
N LEU A 79 -13.32 -2.61 4.99
CA LEU A 79 -13.88 -3.91 4.64
C LEU A 79 -14.81 -4.45 5.73
N SER A 80 -14.47 -4.25 7.01
CA SER A 80 -15.32 -4.67 8.13
C SER A 80 -16.65 -3.91 8.24
N ARG A 81 -16.81 -2.81 7.49
CA ARG A 81 -17.92 -1.83 7.62
C ARG A 81 -18.43 -1.33 6.27
N GLN A 82 -18.31 -2.13 5.21
CA GLN A 82 -18.69 -1.71 3.85
C GLN A 82 -20.12 -1.16 3.76
N THR A 83 -21.06 -1.74 4.52
CA THR A 83 -22.46 -1.28 4.59
C THR A 83 -22.64 0.14 5.15
N HIS A 84 -21.65 0.66 5.89
CA HIS A 84 -21.69 1.98 6.52
C HIS A 84 -20.96 3.07 5.71
N PHE A 85 -19.99 2.69 4.88
CA PHE A 85 -19.10 3.65 4.21
C PHE A 85 -19.39 3.81 2.71
N GLY A 86 -20.15 2.91 2.10
CA GLY A 86 -20.37 2.93 0.66
C GLY A 86 -19.13 2.43 -0.08
N THR A 87 -18.47 3.30 -0.84
CA THR A 87 -17.24 2.94 -1.58
C THR A 87 -15.97 3.26 -0.79
N TYR A 88 -14.84 2.64 -1.15
CA TYR A 88 -13.56 2.97 -0.52
C TYR A 88 -13.14 4.43 -0.80
N GLY A 89 -13.46 4.97 -1.97
CA GLY A 89 -13.26 6.40 -2.26
C GLY A 89 -13.99 7.31 -1.27
N GLN A 90 -15.25 6.99 -0.93
CA GLN A 90 -16.00 7.73 0.09
C GLN A 90 -15.39 7.59 1.48
N TYR A 91 -14.84 6.43 1.81
CA TYR A 91 -14.06 6.23 3.03
C TYR A 91 -12.83 7.15 3.06
N ILE A 92 -12.06 7.22 1.96
CA ILE A 92 -10.88 8.10 1.86
C ILE A 92 -11.28 9.56 2.14
N VAL A 93 -12.31 10.09 1.45
CA VAL A 93 -12.80 11.48 1.70
C VAL A 93 -13.15 11.68 3.17
N LYS A 94 -13.89 10.74 3.76
CA LYS A 94 -14.38 10.85 5.13
C LYS A 94 -13.26 10.96 6.16
N TYR A 95 -12.10 10.38 5.87
CA TYR A 95 -10.94 10.35 6.76
C TYR A 95 -9.80 11.24 6.28
N ASP A 96 -10.08 12.21 5.39
CA ASP A 96 -9.09 13.14 4.82
C ASP A 96 -7.84 12.42 4.28
N GLY A 97 -8.08 11.30 3.62
CA GLY A 97 -7.04 10.43 3.10
C GLY A 97 -6.49 10.86 1.75
N PRO A 98 -5.31 10.37 1.38
CA PRO A 98 -4.73 10.66 0.08
C PRO A 98 -5.41 9.79 -1.00
N PHE A 99 -5.69 10.39 -2.16
CA PHE A 99 -6.32 9.70 -3.31
C PHE A 99 -5.31 9.20 -4.34
N GLU A 100 -4.26 9.98 -4.55
CA GLU A 100 -3.26 9.76 -5.57
C GLU A 100 -1.90 10.03 -4.95
N PHE A 101 -0.93 9.18 -5.28
CA PHE A 101 0.45 9.46 -5.00
C PHE A 101 0.98 10.46 -6.04
N LYS A 102 1.52 11.59 -5.57
CA LYS A 102 2.25 12.55 -6.41
C LYS A 102 3.71 12.52 -5.96
N ALA A 103 4.55 11.90 -6.79
CA ALA A 103 6.00 11.85 -6.60
C ALA A 103 6.59 13.27 -6.54
#